data_AF-A0A5N7A300-F1
#
_entry.id   AF-A0A5N7A300-F1
#
_cell.length_a   1.000
_cell.length_b   1.000
_cell.length_c   1.000
_cell.angle_alpha   90.00
_cell.angle_beta   90.00
_cell.angle_gamma   90.00
#
_symmetry.space_group_name_H-M   'P 1'
#
loop_
_entity.id
_entity.type
_entity.pdbx_description
1 polymer ?
#
loop_
_entity_poly.entity_id
_entity_poly.type
_entity_poly.pdbx_seq_one_letter_code
_entity_poly.pdbx_strand_id
1 'polypeptide(L)'
;MFNKRRVPCGLTVTLLFSLQSVSLSAAGDCAPYPVSVNLNNVTLGNTTARGVSLSVGSPKQSFAFLPQWPLNSTFVYGTDGYCGESWSEAGCRTFRGGAYDSSSSTTYKDAPSNHIEASPYPDFTWGKDDLIFNSNTTLLDFPIGIARSDWGAQGYHPQVAFGLGRNSTILNSLYTAGHIASRSWAMFWGRTGGTANTQQDGNFVFGGFDKSKASGDNYTSDLNYSNKNCASGMLVTITDLELNFPNGTTASLFDGMQSSAILACIVPDYPVLMTLPRDPYFERFESLTNESFSYRGFGVYYYGMLYPNPDSIYTGDLTVTLNNGFSVRIPNDQLVVPNLTIDPSTGSLNANGSTPELVINSIQQVNQGDLPQLGRQFLSSAYLMSNQDSNTFTLWNAALEEEENLVAIDTNNKPVDIYCAATPTSTSSSTSSPHSIGNHDKKLSTGAIVGIAIGSAAALAIVAAGVFLVVSKKKKKGVVRVNYYPTAAYRDPPSELGPSHMEPHVPNELPAKPPSPSHRFANIQEL
;
A
#
# COMPACT_ATOMS: atom_id res chain seq x y z
N MET A 1 70.31 34.18 -18.31
CA MET A 1 70.55 34.71 -19.67
C MET A 1 69.20 34.98 -20.33
N PHE A 2 69.10 35.89 -21.32
CA PHE A 2 67.81 36.36 -21.87
C PHE A 2 67.25 35.48 -23.02
N ASN A 3 65.94 35.17 -22.98
CA ASN A 3 64.93 35.48 -24.02
C ASN A 3 63.57 34.86 -23.60
N LYS A 4 62.47 35.60 -23.46
CA LYS A 4 61.65 36.43 -24.40
C LYS A 4 60.54 35.65 -25.13
N ARG A 5 59.31 35.84 -24.63
CA ARG A 5 58.03 36.06 -25.33
C ARG A 5 57.62 35.10 -26.47
N ARG A 6 56.38 34.60 -26.36
CA ARG A 6 55.22 35.18 -27.10
C ARG A 6 53.89 34.86 -26.41
N VAL A 7 52.89 35.71 -26.65
CA VAL A 7 51.49 35.59 -26.19
C VAL A 7 50.58 35.95 -27.38
N PRO A 8 49.54 35.16 -27.62
CA PRO A 8 48.20 35.64 -27.95
C PRO A 8 47.18 35.10 -26.91
N CYS A 9 46.16 35.80 -26.40
CA CYS A 9 45.35 36.92 -26.90
C CYS A 9 44.60 36.58 -28.21
N GLY A 10 43.32 36.24 -28.21
CA GLY A 10 42.35 36.06 -27.11
C GLY A 10 40.91 36.16 -27.65
N LEU A 11 39.93 35.46 -27.07
CA LEU A 11 38.53 35.57 -27.50
C LEU A 11 37.53 35.19 -26.39
N THR A 12 37.30 36.08 -25.43
CA THR A 12 36.30 35.89 -24.37
C THR A 12 34.92 36.25 -24.89
N VAL A 13 34.11 35.26 -25.25
CA VAL A 13 32.71 35.46 -25.67
C VAL A 13 31.82 35.50 -24.43
N THR A 14 31.54 36.70 -23.92
CA THR A 14 30.67 36.92 -22.77
C THR A 14 29.20 36.77 -23.19
N LEU A 15 28.65 35.56 -23.06
CA LEU A 15 27.25 35.30 -23.37
C LEU A 15 26.34 35.79 -22.23
N LEU A 16 25.62 36.91 -22.44
CA LEU A 16 24.58 37.34 -21.50
C LEU A 16 23.37 36.40 -21.60
N PHE A 17 23.29 35.44 -20.67
CA PHE A 17 22.03 34.77 -20.38
C PHE A 17 21.10 35.74 -19.64
N SER A 18 20.16 36.31 -20.38
CA SER A 18 19.01 37.01 -19.79
C SER A 18 18.13 35.99 -19.09
N LEU A 19 18.31 35.85 -17.77
CA LEU A 19 17.41 35.13 -16.89
C LEU A 19 16.03 35.80 -16.94
N GLN A 20 15.15 35.29 -17.80
CA GLN A 20 13.72 35.46 -17.62
C GLN A 20 13.34 34.64 -16.40
N SER A 21 13.37 35.29 -15.23
CA SER A 21 12.76 34.77 -14.02
C SER A 21 11.26 34.66 -14.27
N VAL A 22 10.82 33.47 -14.71
CA VAL A 22 9.42 33.07 -14.60
C VAL A 22 9.10 33.16 -13.11
N SER A 23 8.27 34.12 -12.73
CA SER A 23 7.78 34.21 -11.37
C SER A 23 7.03 32.93 -11.08
N LEU A 24 7.60 32.06 -10.24
CA LEU A 24 6.77 31.18 -9.45
C LEU A 24 5.87 32.12 -8.63
N SER A 25 4.57 32.10 -8.93
CA SER A 25 3.59 32.64 -8.00
C SER A 25 3.88 32.03 -6.64
N ALA A 26 3.98 32.86 -5.61
CA ALA A 26 3.96 32.33 -4.26
C ALA A 26 2.68 31.49 -4.13
N ALA A 27 2.81 30.23 -3.72
CA ALA A 27 1.65 29.50 -3.23
C ALA A 27 1.04 30.33 -2.10
N GLY A 28 -0.29 30.37 -2.02
CA GLY A 28 -0.97 31.13 -0.98
C GLY A 28 -0.59 30.64 0.42
N ASP A 29 -0.89 31.44 1.45
CA ASP A 29 -0.58 31.14 2.85
C ASP A 29 -1.44 29.99 3.44
N CYS A 30 -1.71 28.95 2.66
CA CYS A 30 -2.64 27.86 2.96
C CYS A 30 -2.18 26.54 2.31
N ALA A 31 -2.53 25.42 2.96
CA ALA A 31 -2.34 24.06 2.43
C ALA A 31 -3.65 23.50 1.85
N PRO A 32 -3.60 22.57 0.87
CA PRO A 32 -4.76 21.75 0.56
C PRO A 32 -5.11 20.84 1.75
N TYR A 33 -6.40 20.51 1.89
CA TYR A 33 -6.89 19.59 2.91
C TYR A 33 -6.47 18.14 2.57
N PRO A 34 -6.14 17.26 3.54
CA PRO A 34 -5.69 15.91 3.25
C PRO A 34 -6.74 15.06 2.53
N VAL A 35 -6.29 14.12 1.72
CA VAL A 35 -7.16 13.20 0.97
C VAL A 35 -7.29 11.91 1.78
N SER A 36 -8.34 11.81 2.59
CA SER A 36 -8.72 10.54 3.24
C SER A 36 -9.51 9.63 2.28
N VAL A 37 -9.27 8.32 2.43
CA VAL A 37 -10.00 7.22 1.80
C VAL A 37 -10.13 6.05 2.78
N ASN A 38 -11.26 5.36 2.74
CA ASN A 38 -11.54 4.24 3.66
C ASN A 38 -10.60 3.06 3.36
N LEU A 39 -10.17 2.36 4.42
CA LEU A 39 -9.51 1.06 4.33
C LEU A 39 -10.43 0.00 4.92
N ASN A 40 -11.15 -0.71 4.05
CA ASN A 40 -12.24 -1.58 4.46
C ASN A 40 -12.56 -2.73 3.50
N ASN A 41 -13.64 -3.46 3.79
CA ASN A 41 -14.14 -4.57 2.98
C ASN A 41 -14.84 -4.04 1.71
N VAL A 42 -14.05 -3.70 0.69
CA VAL A 42 -14.55 -3.13 -0.58
C VAL A 42 -15.40 -4.17 -1.31
N THR A 43 -16.58 -3.76 -1.78
CA THR A 43 -17.46 -4.60 -2.62
C THR A 43 -16.99 -4.61 -4.07
N LEU A 44 -16.74 -5.79 -4.62
CA LEU A 44 -16.13 -6.05 -5.93
C LEU A 44 -17.13 -6.66 -6.92
N GLY A 45 -18.40 -6.25 -6.85
CA GLY A 45 -19.53 -6.90 -7.51
C GLY A 45 -20.30 -7.76 -6.52
N ASN A 46 -20.18 -9.09 -6.60
CA ASN A 46 -20.85 -10.04 -5.70
C ASN A 46 -19.95 -10.58 -4.57
N THR A 47 -18.71 -10.10 -4.44
CA THR A 47 -17.73 -10.52 -3.42
C THR A 47 -17.06 -9.31 -2.77
N THR A 48 -16.23 -9.54 -1.75
CA THR A 48 -15.51 -8.48 -1.01
C THR A 48 -14.05 -8.84 -0.75
N ALA A 49 -13.19 -7.82 -0.68
CA ALA A 49 -11.81 -7.95 -0.20
C ALA A 49 -11.43 -6.74 0.66
N ARG A 50 -10.58 -6.93 1.69
CA ARG A 50 -10.13 -5.82 2.55
C ARG A 50 -8.94 -5.08 1.94
N GLY A 51 -9.04 -3.76 1.85
CA GLY A 51 -7.97 -2.90 1.34
C GLY A 51 -8.41 -1.44 1.27
N VAL A 52 -7.55 -0.59 0.73
CA VAL A 52 -7.84 0.82 0.50
C VAL A 52 -8.83 0.96 -0.65
N SER A 53 -9.97 1.56 -0.38
CA SER A 53 -11.09 1.69 -1.31
C SER A 53 -10.84 2.83 -2.29
N LEU A 54 -10.43 2.48 -3.51
CA LEU A 54 -10.28 3.40 -4.64
C LEU A 54 -11.14 2.91 -5.82
N SER A 55 -11.29 3.73 -6.85
CA SER A 55 -11.89 3.31 -8.11
C SER A 55 -11.06 3.74 -9.33
N VAL A 56 -11.19 2.99 -10.42
CA VAL A 56 -10.57 3.30 -11.71
C VAL A 56 -11.66 3.45 -12.77
N GLY A 57 -11.54 4.48 -13.60
CA GLY A 57 -12.27 4.64 -14.85
C GLY A 57 -13.72 5.13 -14.77
N SER A 58 -14.35 5.17 -15.94
CA SER A 58 -15.69 5.73 -16.14
C SER A 58 -16.52 4.84 -17.09
N PRO A 59 -17.52 4.08 -16.60
CA PRO A 59 -18.01 4.02 -15.23
C PRO A 59 -16.99 3.47 -14.22
N LYS A 60 -17.13 3.88 -12.95
CA LYS A 60 -16.21 3.55 -11.86
C LYS A 60 -16.17 2.04 -11.60
N GLN A 61 -14.97 1.46 -11.65
CA GLN A 61 -14.69 0.09 -11.22
C GLN A 61 -14.01 0.14 -9.84
N SER A 62 -14.55 -0.56 -8.84
CA SER A 62 -14.07 -0.53 -7.45
C SER A 62 -12.95 -1.54 -7.17
N PHE A 63 -12.00 -1.18 -6.31
CA PHE A 63 -10.84 -2.00 -5.96
C PHE A 63 -10.45 -1.89 -4.48
N ALA A 64 -9.96 -3.00 -3.92
CA ALA A 64 -9.35 -3.11 -2.60
C ALA A 64 -7.82 -3.09 -2.74
N PHE A 65 -7.24 -1.89 -2.83
CA PHE A 65 -5.81 -1.69 -3.06
C PHE A 65 -4.94 -1.93 -1.81
N LEU A 66 -3.68 -2.29 -2.04
CA LEU A 66 -2.62 -2.31 -1.03
C LEU A 66 -1.55 -1.23 -1.28
N PRO A 67 -1.00 -0.58 -0.24
CA PRO A 67 0.16 0.30 -0.34
C PRO A 67 1.46 -0.50 -0.40
N GLN A 68 2.35 -0.28 -1.38
CA GLN A 68 3.49 -1.19 -1.61
C GLN A 68 4.87 -0.58 -1.88
N TRP A 69 5.90 -1.36 -1.53
CA TRP A 69 7.32 -1.03 -1.64
C TRP A 69 8.14 -2.22 -2.19
N PRO A 70 9.14 -1.99 -3.05
CA PRO A 70 9.63 -0.70 -3.55
C PRO A 70 8.86 -0.14 -4.78
N LEU A 71 7.70 -0.72 -5.13
CA LEU A 71 6.81 -0.28 -6.23
C LEU A 71 6.63 1.24 -6.28
N ASN A 72 6.68 1.85 -7.46
CA ASN A 72 6.48 3.31 -7.63
C ASN A 72 5.19 3.66 -8.38
N SER A 73 4.67 2.75 -9.19
CA SER A 73 3.47 2.93 -10.01
C SER A 73 2.24 2.30 -9.36
N THR A 74 1.03 2.62 -9.84
CA THR A 74 -0.17 1.85 -9.49
C THR A 74 -0.37 0.75 -10.53
N PHE A 75 -0.70 -0.46 -10.08
CA PHE A 75 -1.07 -1.55 -10.98
C PHE A 75 -2.38 -2.22 -10.59
N VAL A 76 -3.07 -2.73 -11.60
CA VAL A 76 -4.29 -3.53 -11.50
C VAL A 76 -4.13 -4.87 -12.22
N TYR A 77 -4.90 -5.87 -11.81
CA TYR A 77 -5.07 -7.11 -12.57
C TYR A 77 -6.20 -6.95 -13.59
N GLY A 78 -6.05 -7.55 -14.77
CA GLY A 78 -7.12 -7.63 -15.77
C GLY A 78 -8.27 -8.55 -15.33
N THR A 79 -9.26 -8.73 -16.20
CA THR A 79 -10.40 -9.66 -15.97
C THR A 79 -9.99 -11.14 -15.93
N ASP A 80 -8.82 -11.49 -16.45
CA ASP A 80 -8.19 -12.80 -16.32
C ASP A 80 -7.60 -13.06 -14.92
N GLY A 81 -7.12 -12.01 -14.25
CA GLY A 81 -6.61 -12.02 -12.88
C GLY A 81 -5.37 -12.90 -12.63
N TYR A 82 -4.90 -13.64 -13.63
CA TYR A 82 -3.80 -14.62 -13.54
C TYR A 82 -3.94 -15.56 -12.33
N CYS A 83 -5.14 -16.07 -12.09
CA CYS A 83 -5.35 -17.19 -11.18
C CYS A 83 -5.30 -18.52 -11.95
N GLY A 84 -5.00 -19.62 -11.25
CA GLY A 84 -5.02 -20.96 -11.86
C GLY A 84 -6.44 -21.42 -12.21
N GLU A 85 -6.56 -22.38 -13.14
CA GLU A 85 -7.83 -22.91 -13.67
C GLU A 85 -8.81 -23.47 -12.61
N SER A 86 -8.34 -23.70 -11.38
CA SER A 86 -9.16 -24.11 -10.23
C SER A 86 -9.92 -22.96 -9.55
N TRP A 87 -9.75 -21.71 -9.99
CA TRP A 87 -10.41 -20.52 -9.45
C TRP A 87 -11.50 -20.03 -10.42
N SER A 88 -12.66 -19.63 -9.88
CA SER A 88 -13.64 -18.87 -10.63
C SER A 88 -13.23 -17.41 -10.77
N GLU A 89 -13.86 -16.67 -11.69
CA GLU A 89 -13.65 -15.24 -11.85
C GLU A 89 -13.92 -14.47 -10.53
N ALA A 90 -14.97 -14.86 -9.80
CA ALA A 90 -15.32 -14.26 -8.50
C ALA A 90 -14.29 -14.60 -7.40
N GLY A 91 -13.79 -15.83 -7.38
CA GLY A 91 -12.67 -16.23 -6.51
C GLY A 91 -11.41 -15.42 -6.80
N CYS A 92 -11.03 -15.35 -8.08
CA CYS A 92 -9.83 -14.63 -8.52
C CYS A 92 -9.94 -13.13 -8.24
N ARG A 93 -11.06 -12.49 -8.61
CA ARG A 93 -11.34 -11.08 -8.32
C ARG A 93 -11.22 -10.74 -6.83
N THR A 94 -11.66 -11.66 -5.97
CA THR A 94 -11.54 -11.51 -4.51
C THR A 94 -10.08 -11.57 -4.05
N PHE A 95 -9.34 -12.59 -4.48
CA PHE A 95 -7.90 -12.75 -4.19
C PHE A 95 -7.05 -11.58 -4.72
N ARG A 96 -7.42 -11.03 -5.88
CA ARG A 96 -6.77 -9.88 -6.51
C ARG A 96 -7.25 -8.52 -6.02
N GLY A 97 -8.27 -8.44 -5.16
CA GLY A 97 -8.81 -7.15 -4.69
C GLY A 97 -9.50 -6.34 -5.80
N GLY A 98 -9.97 -7.00 -6.85
CA GLY A 98 -10.66 -6.41 -8.01
C GLY A 98 -10.23 -7.06 -9.31
N ALA A 99 -10.89 -6.66 -10.40
CA ALA A 99 -10.59 -7.10 -11.77
C ALA A 99 -10.93 -5.95 -12.71
N TYR A 100 -9.95 -5.50 -13.51
CA TYR A 100 -10.08 -4.32 -14.36
C TYR A 100 -10.44 -4.69 -15.81
N ASP A 101 -11.55 -4.14 -16.28
CA ASP A 101 -11.95 -4.15 -17.69
C ASP A 101 -11.73 -2.76 -18.30
N SER A 102 -10.58 -2.58 -18.95
CA SER A 102 -10.28 -1.35 -19.70
C SER A 102 -11.21 -1.10 -20.89
N SER A 103 -11.83 -2.14 -21.45
CA SER A 103 -12.76 -2.01 -22.58
C SER A 103 -14.12 -1.46 -22.17
N SER A 104 -14.48 -1.60 -20.89
CA SER A 104 -15.67 -0.97 -20.30
C SER A 104 -15.49 0.52 -19.96
N SER A 105 -14.24 1.00 -19.84
CA SER A 105 -13.94 2.37 -19.40
C SER A 105 -13.86 3.35 -20.58
N THR A 106 -14.74 4.35 -20.57
CA THR A 106 -14.79 5.43 -21.57
C THR A 106 -13.68 6.46 -21.45
N THR A 107 -12.96 6.46 -20.32
CA THR A 107 -11.81 7.35 -20.02
C THR A 107 -10.45 6.68 -20.27
N TYR A 108 -10.41 5.36 -20.45
CA TYR A 108 -9.20 4.59 -20.72
C TYR A 108 -8.53 4.99 -22.04
N LYS A 109 -7.19 5.09 -22.02
CA LYS A 109 -6.34 5.38 -23.18
C LYS A 109 -5.07 4.53 -23.11
N ASP A 110 -4.72 3.85 -24.20
CA ASP A 110 -3.45 3.11 -24.28
C ASP A 110 -2.23 4.04 -24.11
N ALA A 111 -1.19 3.56 -23.42
CA ALA A 111 0.03 4.33 -23.17
C ALA A 111 1.28 3.55 -23.65
N PRO A 112 2.27 4.22 -24.29
CA PRO A 112 3.49 3.56 -24.70
C PRO A 112 4.33 3.13 -23.48
N SER A 113 4.93 1.94 -23.55
CA SER A 113 5.75 1.40 -22.45
C SER A 113 7.07 2.17 -22.28
N ASN A 114 7.03 3.20 -21.42
CA ASN A 114 8.20 3.93 -20.91
C ASN A 114 8.37 3.81 -19.39
N HIS A 115 7.35 3.33 -18.67
CA HIS A 115 7.41 3.01 -17.25
C HIS A 115 7.97 1.59 -17.05
N ILE A 116 8.91 1.45 -16.12
CA ILE A 116 9.57 0.18 -15.78
C ILE A 116 9.67 0.09 -14.26
N GLU A 117 9.04 -0.92 -13.67
CA GLU A 117 9.29 -1.30 -12.28
C GLU A 117 10.39 -2.37 -12.21
N ALA A 118 11.03 -2.51 -11.05
CA ALA A 118 12.03 -3.54 -10.85
C ALA A 118 11.38 -4.90 -10.51
N SER A 119 12.06 -5.99 -10.86
CA SER A 119 11.77 -7.31 -10.28
C SER A 119 11.79 -7.21 -8.74
N PRO A 120 10.81 -7.77 -8.01
CA PRO A 120 9.96 -8.91 -8.40
C PRO A 120 8.64 -8.57 -9.12
N TYR A 121 8.29 -7.30 -9.36
CA TYR A 121 6.98 -6.96 -9.95
C TYR A 121 6.76 -7.57 -11.35
N PRO A 122 5.51 -7.90 -11.73
CA PRO A 122 5.20 -8.51 -13.02
C PRO A 122 5.40 -7.53 -14.18
N ASP A 123 5.47 -8.06 -15.40
CA ASP A 123 5.40 -7.23 -16.61
C ASP A 123 4.03 -6.52 -16.68
N PHE A 124 4.01 -5.26 -17.13
CA PHE A 124 2.80 -4.46 -17.27
C PHE A 124 2.52 -4.09 -18.74
N THR A 125 1.24 -4.13 -19.12
CA THR A 125 0.70 -3.35 -20.23
C THR A 125 0.33 -1.98 -19.67
N TRP A 126 0.85 -0.89 -20.26
CA TRP A 126 0.61 0.44 -19.73
C TRP A 126 -0.58 1.12 -20.39
N GLY A 127 -1.43 1.72 -19.57
CA GLY A 127 -2.50 2.60 -20.01
C GLY A 127 -2.60 3.83 -19.12
N LYS A 128 -3.61 4.66 -19.41
CA LYS A 128 -4.07 5.77 -18.58
C LYS A 128 -5.56 5.63 -18.37
N ASP A 129 -6.02 5.95 -17.17
CA ASP A 129 -7.43 6.09 -16.86
C ASP A 129 -7.60 7.06 -15.67
N ASP A 130 -8.83 7.42 -15.33
CA ASP A 130 -9.10 8.27 -14.18
C ASP A 130 -8.97 7.47 -12.87
N LEU A 131 -8.06 7.87 -11.98
CA LEU A 131 -7.89 7.27 -10.65
C LEU A 131 -8.65 8.10 -9.60
N ILE A 132 -9.66 7.48 -9.00
CA ILE A 132 -10.69 8.13 -8.19
C ILE A 132 -10.52 7.72 -6.73
N PHE A 133 -10.37 8.70 -5.85
CA PHE A 133 -10.12 8.50 -4.41
C PHE A 133 -11.42 8.60 -3.61
N ASN A 134 -12.15 9.70 -3.81
CA ASN A 134 -13.43 9.96 -3.14
C ASN A 134 -14.30 10.85 -4.06
N SER A 135 -15.34 11.50 -3.53
CA SER A 135 -16.20 12.41 -4.31
C SER A 135 -15.49 13.69 -4.79
N ASN A 136 -14.39 14.07 -4.12
CA ASN A 136 -13.78 15.39 -4.25
C ASN A 136 -12.40 15.34 -4.93
N THR A 137 -11.75 14.18 -4.95
CA THR A 137 -10.40 13.98 -5.49
C THR A 137 -10.39 12.89 -6.57
N THR A 138 -9.87 13.23 -7.75
CA THR A 138 -9.67 12.31 -8.88
C THR A 138 -8.48 12.79 -9.70
N LEU A 139 -7.54 11.89 -9.97
CA LEU A 139 -6.42 12.13 -10.87
C LEU A 139 -6.82 11.68 -12.29
N LEU A 140 -7.07 12.66 -13.16
CA LEU A 140 -7.38 12.42 -14.57
C LEU A 140 -6.14 11.94 -15.34
N ASP A 141 -6.35 11.06 -16.33
CA ASP A 141 -5.26 10.58 -17.21
C ASP A 141 -4.07 9.94 -16.46
N PHE A 142 -4.35 9.30 -15.32
CA PHE A 142 -3.35 8.73 -14.42
C PHE A 142 -2.77 7.42 -14.99
N PRO A 143 -1.43 7.23 -15.00
CA PRO A 143 -0.80 6.04 -15.57
C PRO A 143 -1.02 4.81 -14.69
N ILE A 144 -1.54 3.73 -15.28
CA ILE A 144 -1.84 2.46 -14.60
C ILE A 144 -1.19 1.31 -15.36
N GLY A 145 -0.52 0.42 -14.63
CA GLY A 145 -0.03 -0.85 -15.17
C GLY A 145 -1.10 -1.92 -15.06
N ILE A 146 -1.43 -2.58 -16.17
CA ILE A 146 -2.26 -3.78 -16.20
C ILE A 146 -1.31 -4.98 -16.17
N ALA A 147 -1.38 -5.80 -15.13
CA ALA A 147 -0.49 -6.96 -14.97
C ALA A 147 -0.62 -7.95 -16.15
N ARG A 148 0.51 -8.49 -16.62
CA ARG A 148 0.61 -9.47 -17.72
C ARG A 148 0.99 -10.88 -17.25
N SER A 149 1.08 -11.07 -15.94
CA SER A 149 1.31 -12.35 -15.26
C SER A 149 0.79 -12.26 -13.84
N ASP A 150 0.71 -13.39 -13.15
CA ASP A 150 0.75 -13.37 -11.69
C ASP A 150 2.07 -12.70 -11.25
N TRP A 151 2.04 -11.94 -10.16
CA TRP A 151 3.24 -11.43 -9.50
C TRP A 151 3.97 -12.56 -8.75
N GLY A 152 3.29 -13.67 -8.41
CA GLY A 152 3.96 -14.86 -7.86
C GLY A 152 4.32 -14.73 -6.38
N ALA A 153 3.80 -13.73 -5.68
CA ALA A 153 3.97 -13.53 -4.24
C ALA A 153 3.24 -14.58 -3.37
N GLN A 154 2.66 -15.63 -3.98
CA GLN A 154 2.02 -16.82 -3.39
C GLN A 154 0.82 -16.61 -2.45
N GLY A 155 0.62 -15.39 -1.95
CA GLY A 155 -0.38 -15.02 -0.94
C GLY A 155 0.08 -13.90 -0.01
N TYR A 156 1.38 -13.58 0.02
CA TYR A 156 1.91 -12.43 0.77
C TYR A 156 1.39 -11.08 0.24
N HIS A 157 1.38 -10.93 -1.07
CA HIS A 157 1.00 -9.68 -1.75
C HIS A 157 0.09 -9.97 -2.97
N PRO A 158 -1.14 -10.48 -2.79
CA PRO A 158 -1.92 -11.04 -3.89
C PRO A 158 -2.75 -10.00 -4.66
N GLN A 159 -3.10 -8.88 -4.01
CA GLN A 159 -4.03 -7.86 -4.50
C GLN A 159 -3.38 -6.83 -5.46
N VAL A 160 -4.23 -6.05 -6.14
CA VAL A 160 -3.86 -4.79 -6.81
C VAL A 160 -3.22 -3.80 -5.82
N ALA A 161 -2.31 -2.94 -6.30
CA ALA A 161 -1.52 -2.09 -5.42
C ALA A 161 -1.18 -0.71 -6.01
N PHE A 162 -0.99 0.27 -5.11
CA PHE A 162 -0.37 1.55 -5.45
C PHE A 162 1.02 1.68 -4.83
N GLY A 163 1.99 2.07 -5.65
CA GLY A 163 3.37 2.18 -5.28
C GLY A 163 3.65 3.38 -4.38
N LEU A 164 4.14 3.12 -3.17
CA LEU A 164 4.63 4.10 -2.20
C LEU A 164 6.16 4.07 -2.06
N GLY A 165 6.85 3.46 -3.02
CA GLY A 165 8.29 3.57 -3.23
C GLY A 165 8.79 5.01 -3.38
N ARG A 166 10.11 5.16 -3.45
CA ARG A 166 10.82 6.46 -3.33
C ARG A 166 10.54 7.47 -4.46
N ASN A 167 9.86 7.05 -5.51
CA ASN A 167 9.36 7.92 -6.58
C ASN A 167 7.87 7.65 -6.86
N SER A 168 7.10 7.45 -5.79
CA SER A 168 5.66 7.15 -5.82
C SER A 168 4.91 8.06 -6.79
N THR A 169 4.35 7.45 -7.84
CA THR A 169 3.62 8.14 -8.90
C THR A 169 2.32 8.72 -8.36
N ILE A 170 1.64 7.99 -7.47
CA ILE A 170 0.39 8.45 -6.83
C ILE A 170 0.64 9.67 -5.92
N LEU A 171 1.68 9.67 -5.08
CA LEU A 171 2.05 10.83 -4.25
C LEU A 171 2.53 12.01 -5.10
N ASN A 172 3.42 11.76 -6.07
CA ASN A 172 3.93 12.78 -6.98
C ASN A 172 2.78 13.46 -7.77
N SER A 173 1.79 12.68 -8.25
CA SER A 173 0.63 13.22 -8.97
C SER A 173 -0.33 14.00 -8.07
N LEU A 174 -0.70 13.49 -6.88
CA LEU A 174 -1.52 14.23 -5.92
C LEU A 174 -0.88 15.57 -5.53
N TYR A 175 0.43 15.56 -5.25
CA TYR A 175 1.19 16.76 -4.87
C TYR A 175 1.26 17.77 -6.04
N THR A 176 1.57 17.29 -7.25
CA THR A 176 1.66 18.15 -8.45
C THR A 176 0.30 18.73 -8.87
N ALA A 177 -0.79 18.02 -8.60
CA ALA A 177 -2.16 18.50 -8.81
C ALA A 177 -2.66 19.46 -7.71
N GLY A 178 -1.87 19.67 -6.64
CA GLY A 178 -2.25 20.52 -5.51
C GLY A 178 -3.31 19.90 -4.58
N HIS A 179 -3.47 18.56 -4.60
CA HIS A 179 -4.37 17.85 -3.70
C HIS A 179 -3.77 17.57 -2.31
N ILE A 180 -2.43 17.59 -2.17
CA ILE A 180 -1.75 17.31 -0.90
C ILE A 180 -0.58 18.26 -0.66
N ALA A 181 -0.32 18.61 0.60
CA ALA A 181 0.68 19.61 1.01
C ALA A 181 2.14 19.08 1.03
N SER A 182 2.30 17.77 1.04
CA SER A 182 3.57 17.04 0.94
C SER A 182 3.32 15.64 0.41
N ARG A 183 4.37 14.94 0.01
CA ARG A 183 4.35 13.52 -0.37
C ARG A 183 4.41 12.63 0.87
N SER A 184 3.45 12.87 1.76
CA SER A 184 3.19 12.11 2.97
C SER A 184 1.94 11.26 2.84
N TRP A 185 1.84 10.24 3.70
CA TRP A 185 0.65 9.42 3.87
C TRP A 185 0.60 8.85 5.29
N ALA A 186 -0.60 8.48 5.74
CA ALA A 186 -0.84 7.77 6.99
C ALA A 186 -1.83 6.61 6.80
N MET A 187 -1.76 5.62 7.69
CA MET A 187 -2.49 4.36 7.58
C MET A 187 -2.86 3.77 8.95
N PHE A 188 -4.15 3.50 9.12
CA PHE A 188 -4.70 2.60 10.12
C PHE A 188 -5.26 1.39 9.36
N TRP A 189 -4.86 0.16 9.70
CA TRP A 189 -5.46 -1.04 9.08
C TRP A 189 -6.91 -1.27 9.55
N GLY A 190 -7.31 -0.63 10.65
CA GLY A 190 -8.51 -0.98 11.38
C GLY A 190 -8.34 -2.32 12.11
N ARG A 191 -9.44 -2.79 12.71
CA ARG A 191 -9.49 -4.04 13.45
C ARG A 191 -10.32 -5.06 12.68
N THR A 192 -9.78 -6.26 12.47
CA THR A 192 -10.46 -7.36 11.77
C THR A 192 -11.15 -8.32 12.74
N GLY A 193 -10.68 -8.41 13.99
CA GLY A 193 -11.41 -9.02 15.11
C GLY A 193 -11.70 -10.52 15.02
N GLY A 194 -12.22 -11.07 16.12
CA GLY A 194 -12.94 -12.35 16.14
C GLY A 194 -14.47 -12.20 16.02
N THR A 195 -14.99 -11.00 16.29
CA THR A 195 -16.43 -10.67 16.29
C THR A 195 -16.71 -9.28 15.73
N ALA A 196 -17.96 -8.99 15.36
CA ALA A 196 -18.37 -7.66 14.87
C ALA A 196 -18.08 -6.53 15.88
N ASN A 197 -18.30 -6.75 17.17
CA ASN A 197 -18.01 -5.75 18.22
C ASN A 197 -16.49 -5.51 18.44
N THR A 198 -15.64 -6.30 17.80
CA THR A 198 -14.17 -6.18 17.83
C THR A 198 -13.59 -5.78 16.47
N GLN A 199 -14.46 -5.37 15.53
CA GLN A 199 -14.10 -4.89 14.20
C GLN A 199 -14.18 -3.36 14.14
N GLN A 200 -13.33 -2.77 13.31
CA GLN A 200 -13.36 -1.35 12.98
C GLN A 200 -12.72 -1.16 11.60
N ASP A 201 -13.32 -0.31 10.77
CA ASP A 201 -12.69 0.09 9.52
C ASP A 201 -11.48 1.00 9.73
N GLY A 202 -10.49 0.82 8.85
CA GLY A 202 -9.28 1.63 8.82
C GLY A 202 -9.45 2.86 7.93
N ASN A 203 -8.44 3.71 7.91
CA ASN A 203 -8.32 4.77 6.91
C ASN A 203 -6.90 4.85 6.35
N PHE A 204 -6.81 5.39 5.14
CA PHE A 204 -5.57 5.75 4.49
C PHE A 204 -5.66 7.22 4.08
N VAL A 205 -4.75 8.05 4.57
CA VAL A 205 -4.75 9.50 4.36
C VAL A 205 -3.53 9.85 3.51
N PHE A 206 -3.71 10.65 2.46
CA PHE A 206 -2.61 11.24 1.69
C PHE A 206 -2.45 12.72 2.05
N GLY A 207 -1.19 13.19 2.19
CA GLY A 207 -0.87 14.59 2.50
C GLY A 207 -0.95 15.01 3.97
N GLY A 208 -1.15 14.05 4.86
CA GLY A 208 -1.41 14.29 6.27
C GLY A 208 -1.72 13.01 7.02
N PHE A 209 -2.35 13.15 8.18
CA PHE A 209 -2.81 12.06 9.03
C PHE A 209 -4.16 12.38 9.67
N ASP A 210 -4.86 11.35 10.13
CA ASP A 210 -6.06 11.49 10.96
C ASP A 210 -5.67 11.48 12.44
N LYS A 211 -5.95 12.58 13.13
CA LYS A 211 -5.57 12.77 14.52
C LYS A 211 -6.40 11.91 15.48
N SER A 212 -7.64 11.54 15.14
CA SER A 212 -8.47 10.71 16.03
C SER A 212 -8.06 9.23 16.05
N LYS A 213 -7.17 8.81 15.12
CA LYS A 213 -6.50 7.50 15.16
C LYS A 213 -5.15 7.54 15.88
N ALA A 214 -4.67 8.70 16.32
CA ALA A 214 -3.34 8.88 16.90
C ALA A 214 -3.40 9.14 18.41
N SER A 215 -2.87 8.23 19.23
CA SER A 215 -2.84 8.36 20.70
C SER A 215 -1.46 8.15 21.32
N GLY A 216 -1.27 8.75 22.50
CA GLY A 216 -0.05 8.70 23.29
C GLY A 216 1.12 9.48 22.68
N ASP A 217 2.30 9.28 23.28
CA ASP A 217 3.57 9.77 22.72
C ASP A 217 3.94 9.03 21.43
N ASN A 218 4.69 9.70 20.55
CA ASN A 218 5.03 9.16 19.24
C ASN A 218 6.48 8.63 19.15
N TYR A 219 6.69 7.64 18.29
CA TYR A 219 7.99 7.26 17.78
C TYR A 219 8.19 7.97 16.45
N THR A 220 9.23 8.79 16.27
CA THR A 220 9.60 9.36 14.96
C THR A 220 11.04 8.99 14.62
N SER A 221 11.30 8.55 13.39
CA SER A 221 12.62 8.11 12.93
C SER A 221 12.81 8.35 11.43
N ASP A 222 14.06 8.28 10.96
CA ASP A 222 14.43 8.51 9.56
C ASP A 222 14.13 7.28 8.67
N LEU A 223 13.71 7.51 7.43
CA LEU A 223 13.54 6.47 6.41
C LEU A 223 14.91 5.98 5.91
N ASN A 224 15.29 4.78 6.34
CA ASN A 224 16.62 4.19 6.12
C ASN A 224 16.63 3.20 4.93
N TYR A 225 16.65 3.74 3.72
CA TYR A 225 16.78 2.97 2.47
C TYR A 225 18.16 2.34 2.22
N SER A 226 19.11 2.38 3.19
CA SER A 226 20.40 1.70 3.04
C SER A 226 20.31 0.20 3.31
N ASN A 227 19.35 -0.24 4.14
CA ASN A 227 19.09 -1.64 4.41
C ASN A 227 18.25 -2.24 3.27
N LYS A 228 18.89 -3.02 2.40
CA LYS A 228 18.23 -3.66 1.23
C LYS A 228 17.11 -4.63 1.61
N ASN A 229 17.12 -5.16 2.84
CA ASN A 229 16.10 -6.09 3.32
C ASN A 229 14.88 -5.35 3.88
N CYS A 230 14.91 -4.01 3.95
CA CYS A 230 13.78 -3.17 4.34
C CYS A 230 13.41 -2.18 3.22
N ALA A 231 12.66 -2.66 2.23
CA ALA A 231 12.33 -1.89 1.02
C ALA A 231 11.52 -0.60 1.29
N SER A 232 10.76 -0.56 2.39
CA SER A 232 10.02 0.63 2.84
C SER A 232 10.92 1.70 3.48
N GLY A 233 12.12 1.33 3.94
CA GLY A 233 13.00 2.18 4.75
C GLY A 233 12.53 2.37 6.20
N MET A 234 11.35 1.87 6.59
CA MET A 234 10.77 2.05 7.92
C MET A 234 11.35 1.03 8.90
N LEU A 235 12.59 1.26 9.32
CA LEU A 235 13.40 0.34 10.10
C LEU A 235 13.31 0.66 11.59
N VAL A 236 12.91 -0.31 12.41
CA VAL A 236 12.78 -0.20 13.87
C VAL A 236 13.64 -1.25 14.58
N THR A 237 13.94 -1.03 15.87
CA THR A 237 14.59 -2.03 16.73
C THR A 237 13.64 -2.38 17.87
N ILE A 238 13.14 -3.60 17.85
CA ILE A 238 12.32 -4.20 18.92
C ILE A 238 13.28 -4.65 20.01
N THR A 239 13.09 -4.15 21.23
CA THR A 239 13.88 -4.51 22.41
C THR A 239 13.15 -5.45 23.35
N ASP A 240 11.83 -5.61 23.21
CA ASP A 240 11.09 -6.67 23.88
C ASP A 240 9.80 -7.04 23.11
N LEU A 241 9.36 -8.29 23.30
CA LEU A 241 8.06 -8.84 22.95
C LEU A 241 7.52 -9.53 24.19
N GLU A 242 6.48 -8.97 24.81
CA GLU A 242 5.97 -9.43 26.10
C GLU A 242 4.57 -10.03 25.97
N LEU A 243 4.40 -11.25 26.49
CA LEU A 243 3.12 -11.93 26.59
C LEU A 243 2.37 -11.44 27.84
N ASN A 244 1.19 -10.86 27.66
CA ASN A 244 0.31 -10.39 28.72
C ASN A 244 -0.72 -11.49 29.02
N PHE A 245 -0.57 -12.24 30.11
CA PHE A 245 -1.50 -13.32 30.43
C PHE A 245 -2.79 -12.78 31.09
N PRO A 246 -3.97 -13.38 30.85
CA PRO A 246 -5.24 -12.93 31.45
C PRO A 246 -5.30 -12.95 33.00
N ASN A 247 -4.33 -13.60 33.65
CA ASN A 247 -4.15 -13.59 35.11
C ASN A 247 -3.43 -12.32 35.64
N GLY A 248 -3.02 -11.40 34.76
CA GLY A 248 -2.27 -10.19 35.11
C GLY A 248 -0.76 -10.36 35.27
N THR A 249 -0.22 -11.56 34.99
CA THR A 249 1.24 -11.77 34.88
C THR A 249 1.73 -11.52 33.46
N THR A 250 3.01 -11.22 33.31
CA THR A 250 3.66 -11.10 32.01
C THR A 250 4.87 -12.02 31.89
N ALA A 251 5.30 -12.31 30.66
CA ALA A 251 6.57 -12.97 30.39
C ALA A 251 7.17 -12.47 29.06
N SER A 252 8.44 -12.08 29.08
CA SER A 252 9.16 -11.64 27.88
C SER A 252 9.62 -12.82 27.02
N LEU A 253 9.54 -12.68 25.69
CA LEU A 253 10.17 -13.57 24.71
C LEU A 253 11.69 -13.30 24.54
N PHE A 254 12.24 -12.31 25.24
CA PHE A 254 13.65 -11.91 25.26
C PHE A 254 14.34 -12.33 26.57
N ASP A 255 13.56 -12.60 27.63
CA ASP A 255 14.03 -13.03 28.95
C ASP A 255 15.03 -14.20 28.90
N GLY A 256 16.11 -14.06 29.68
CA GLY A 256 17.23 -15.01 29.71
C GLY A 256 18.26 -14.84 28.59
N MET A 257 18.02 -13.97 27.61
CA MET A 257 18.89 -13.81 26.43
C MET A 257 19.63 -12.48 26.44
N GLN A 258 20.89 -12.52 26.87
CA GLN A 258 21.73 -11.33 27.06
C GLN A 258 21.85 -10.50 25.79
N SER A 259 21.44 -9.23 25.87
CA SER A 259 21.55 -8.22 24.80
C SER A 259 20.88 -8.60 23.47
N SER A 260 19.81 -9.41 23.52
CA SER A 260 18.97 -9.67 22.34
C SER A 260 18.17 -8.40 21.95
N ALA A 261 18.16 -8.10 20.65
CA ALA A 261 17.39 -7.00 20.05
C ALA A 261 17.04 -7.40 18.61
N ILE A 262 15.77 -7.30 18.21
CA ILE A 262 15.33 -7.65 16.86
C ILE A 262 15.26 -6.37 16.02
N LEU A 263 16.12 -6.28 15.01
CA LEU A 263 15.96 -5.30 13.94
C LEU A 263 14.79 -5.74 13.05
N ALA A 264 13.79 -4.88 12.83
CA ALA A 264 12.60 -5.20 12.05
C ALA A 264 12.25 -4.09 11.05
N CYS A 265 11.56 -4.45 9.97
CA CYS A 265 11.05 -3.54 8.95
C CYS A 265 9.53 -3.42 9.02
N ILE A 266 8.98 -2.21 9.02
CA ILE A 266 7.53 -2.04 8.86
C ILE A 266 7.19 -2.19 7.37
N VAL A 267 6.34 -3.17 7.06
CA VAL A 267 5.88 -3.52 5.71
C VAL A 267 4.35 -3.51 5.74
N PRO A 268 3.70 -2.34 5.59
CA PRO A 268 2.27 -2.16 5.88
C PRO A 268 1.28 -3.09 5.18
N ASP A 269 1.65 -3.72 4.06
CA ASP A 269 0.81 -4.68 3.34
C ASP A 269 1.19 -6.16 3.56
N TYR A 270 2.17 -6.46 4.41
CA TYR A 270 2.49 -7.84 4.78
C TYR A 270 1.32 -8.47 5.56
N PRO A 271 0.88 -9.70 5.27
CA PRO A 271 -0.48 -10.17 5.58
C PRO A 271 -0.74 -10.52 7.05
N VAL A 272 0.30 -10.57 7.88
CA VAL A 272 0.26 -10.97 9.29
C VAL A 272 0.67 -9.81 10.21
N LEU A 273 0.61 -9.99 11.54
CA LEU A 273 1.10 -9.00 12.53
C LEU A 273 2.62 -8.85 12.39
N MET A 274 3.35 -9.97 12.40
CA MET A 274 4.79 -9.96 12.20
C MET A 274 5.35 -11.27 11.65
N THR A 275 6.59 -11.23 11.11
CA THR A 275 7.47 -12.40 11.12
C THR A 275 8.31 -12.42 12.40
N LEU A 276 8.57 -13.61 12.95
CA LEU A 276 9.39 -13.80 14.16
C LEU A 276 10.38 -14.95 13.96
N PRO A 277 11.70 -14.78 14.23
CA PRO A 277 12.67 -15.87 14.11
C PRO A 277 12.33 -17.02 15.06
N ARG A 278 12.38 -18.26 14.55
CA ARG A 278 11.94 -19.43 15.30
C ARG A 278 12.77 -19.63 16.57
N ASP A 279 14.05 -19.98 16.39
CA ASP A 279 15.05 -19.94 17.45
C ASP A 279 15.54 -18.49 17.59
N PRO A 280 15.52 -17.88 18.79
CA PRO A 280 14.97 -18.40 20.06
C PRO A 280 13.53 -17.96 20.36
N TYR A 281 13.00 -16.95 19.68
CA TYR A 281 11.85 -16.17 20.16
C TYR A 281 10.50 -16.90 20.01
N PHE A 282 10.27 -17.60 18.89
CA PHE A 282 9.02 -18.34 18.68
C PHE A 282 9.00 -19.65 19.48
N GLU A 283 10.14 -20.34 19.63
CA GLU A 283 10.22 -21.53 20.49
C GLU A 283 10.03 -21.15 21.98
N ARG A 284 10.41 -19.93 22.36
CA ARG A 284 10.06 -19.36 23.67
C ARG A 284 8.57 -19.00 23.79
N PHE A 285 7.90 -18.56 22.71
CA PHE A 285 6.43 -18.41 22.69
C PHE A 285 5.75 -19.78 22.91
N GLU A 286 6.15 -20.80 22.15
CA GLU A 286 5.67 -22.18 22.29
C GLU A 286 5.86 -22.70 23.73
N SER A 287 7.05 -22.49 24.32
CA SER A 287 7.36 -22.91 25.69
C SER A 287 6.60 -22.12 26.77
N LEU A 288 6.24 -20.86 26.55
CA LEU A 288 5.52 -20.03 27.54
C LEU A 288 4.00 -20.18 27.46
N THR A 289 3.48 -20.56 26.30
CA THR A 289 2.05 -20.83 26.08
C THR A 289 1.69 -22.32 26.18
N ASN A 290 2.70 -23.21 26.24
CA ASN A 290 2.55 -24.67 26.19
C ASN A 290 1.84 -25.12 24.89
N GLU A 291 2.29 -24.56 23.76
CA GLU A 291 1.76 -24.83 22.42
C GLU A 291 2.84 -25.43 21.50
N SER A 292 2.41 -25.98 20.36
CA SER A 292 3.31 -26.58 19.36
C SER A 292 2.75 -26.43 17.94
N PHE A 293 3.27 -25.47 17.18
CA PHE A 293 2.68 -25.08 15.90
C PHE A 293 3.32 -25.84 14.73
N SER A 294 2.65 -26.92 14.30
CA SER A 294 3.06 -27.71 13.12
C SER A 294 2.42 -27.27 11.79
N TYR A 295 1.39 -26.41 11.83
CA TYR A 295 0.55 -26.08 10.68
C TYR A 295 0.47 -24.57 10.40
N ARG A 296 0.12 -24.21 9.17
CA ARG A 296 0.05 -22.81 8.69
C ARG A 296 -1.19 -22.53 7.88
N GLY A 297 -1.68 -21.30 7.94
CA GLY A 297 -2.73 -20.82 7.07
C GLY A 297 -2.17 -20.39 5.71
N PHE A 298 -2.90 -20.76 4.65
CA PHE A 298 -2.67 -20.29 3.27
C PHE A 298 -3.80 -19.37 2.79
N GLY A 299 -4.54 -18.79 3.73
CA GLY A 299 -5.63 -17.83 3.50
C GLY A 299 -5.15 -16.37 3.50
N VAL A 300 -6.00 -15.47 4.00
CA VAL A 300 -5.76 -14.02 4.05
C VAL A 300 -4.55 -13.67 4.91
N TYR A 301 -4.34 -14.38 6.02
CA TYR A 301 -3.23 -14.18 6.95
C TYR A 301 -2.00 -15.03 6.59
N TYR A 302 -1.67 -15.05 5.29
CA TYR A 302 -0.75 -16.01 4.65
C TYR A 302 0.53 -16.31 5.45
N TYR A 303 0.78 -17.61 5.70
CA TYR A 303 1.86 -18.17 6.51
C TYR A 303 1.80 -17.92 8.04
N GLY A 304 0.69 -17.38 8.55
CA GLY A 304 0.34 -17.43 9.98
C GLY A 304 0.27 -18.86 10.50
N MET A 305 0.41 -19.04 11.82
CA MET A 305 0.48 -20.37 12.44
C MET A 305 -0.89 -20.80 12.96
N LEU A 306 -1.34 -22.01 12.60
CA LEU A 306 -2.64 -22.53 13.03
C LEU A 306 -2.51 -23.26 14.36
N TYR A 307 -3.40 -22.96 15.31
CA TYR A 307 -3.50 -23.71 16.56
C TYR A 307 -3.90 -25.17 16.26
N PRO A 308 -3.17 -26.17 16.79
CA PRO A 308 -3.49 -27.58 16.57
C PRO A 308 -4.73 -28.03 17.37
N ASN A 309 -5.13 -27.26 18.39
CA ASN A 309 -6.21 -27.56 19.31
C ASN A 309 -6.93 -26.25 19.71
N PRO A 310 -8.26 -26.13 19.54
CA PRO A 310 -9.00 -24.95 19.98
C PRO A 310 -9.15 -24.85 21.51
N ASP A 311 -8.89 -25.91 22.28
CA ASP A 311 -9.02 -25.88 23.75
C ASP A 311 -7.79 -25.31 24.50
N SER A 312 -6.66 -25.07 23.80
CA SER A 312 -5.40 -24.60 24.41
C SER A 312 -4.95 -23.18 24.00
N ILE A 313 -5.75 -22.49 23.19
CA ILE A 313 -5.44 -21.19 22.59
C ILE A 313 -4.87 -20.17 23.60
N TYR A 314 -3.78 -19.49 23.23
CA TYR A 314 -3.31 -18.33 23.97
C TYR A 314 -4.31 -17.17 23.87
N THR A 315 -4.96 -16.85 25.00
CA THR A 315 -6.01 -15.83 25.14
C THR A 315 -5.49 -14.49 25.68
N GLY A 316 -4.16 -14.31 25.73
CA GLY A 316 -3.52 -13.07 26.19
C GLY A 316 -3.16 -12.09 25.08
N ASP A 317 -2.67 -10.92 25.47
CA ASP A 317 -2.31 -9.82 24.57
C ASP A 317 -0.78 -9.76 24.34
N LEU A 318 -0.33 -9.25 23.20
CA LEU A 318 1.11 -9.10 22.89
C LEU A 318 1.53 -7.63 22.98
N THR A 319 2.52 -7.32 23.82
CA THR A 319 3.17 -5.99 23.85
C THR A 319 4.44 -6.03 23.00
N VAL A 320 4.57 -5.09 22.06
CA VAL A 320 5.79 -4.87 21.25
C VAL A 320 6.45 -3.58 21.70
N THR A 321 7.69 -3.66 22.21
CA THR A 321 8.42 -2.49 22.73
C THR A 321 9.66 -2.19 21.89
N LEU A 322 9.80 -0.93 21.47
CA LEU A 322 10.89 -0.42 20.65
C LEU A 322 11.97 0.27 21.50
N ASN A 323 13.16 0.39 20.91
CA ASN A 323 14.40 0.84 21.55
C ASN A 323 14.40 2.28 22.13
N ASN A 324 13.38 3.09 21.89
CA ASN A 324 13.21 4.42 22.50
C ASN A 324 12.19 4.43 23.65
N GLY A 325 11.57 3.30 23.98
CA GLY A 325 10.47 3.20 24.95
C GLY A 325 9.05 3.29 24.36
N PHE A 326 8.90 3.53 23.05
CA PHE A 326 7.59 3.38 22.39
C PHE A 326 7.14 1.92 22.51
N SER A 327 5.90 1.72 22.96
CA SER A 327 5.33 0.39 23.15
C SER A 327 3.89 0.39 22.65
N VAL A 328 3.48 -0.72 22.03
CA VAL A 328 2.12 -0.95 21.52
C VAL A 328 1.65 -2.32 21.96
N ARG A 329 0.39 -2.39 22.42
CA ARG A 329 -0.21 -3.60 23.00
C ARG A 329 -1.33 -4.10 22.10
N ILE A 330 -1.04 -5.15 21.34
CA ILE A 330 -1.98 -5.78 20.41
C ILE A 330 -2.92 -6.69 21.22
N PRO A 331 -4.25 -6.42 21.23
CA PRO A 331 -5.19 -7.26 21.97
C PRO A 331 -5.40 -8.62 21.30
N ASN A 332 -5.78 -9.61 22.09
CA ASN A 332 -5.91 -11.01 21.66
C ASN A 332 -6.78 -11.16 20.41
N ASP A 333 -7.87 -10.39 20.30
CA ASP A 333 -8.79 -10.41 19.15
C ASP A 333 -8.21 -9.90 17.82
N GLN A 334 -6.97 -9.38 17.78
CA GLN A 334 -6.20 -9.13 16.55
C GLN A 334 -4.94 -10.00 16.45
N LEU A 335 -4.51 -10.64 17.55
CA LEU A 335 -3.34 -11.53 17.63
C LEU A 335 -3.69 -12.99 17.27
N VAL A 336 -4.86 -13.44 17.72
CA VAL A 336 -5.44 -14.74 17.41
C VAL A 336 -6.84 -14.52 16.85
N VAL A 337 -7.05 -14.97 15.62
CA VAL A 337 -8.25 -14.69 14.83
C VAL A 337 -8.77 -15.98 14.20
N PRO A 338 -10.04 -16.03 13.75
CA PRO A 338 -10.50 -17.14 12.91
C PRO A 338 -9.62 -17.27 11.66
N ASN A 339 -9.23 -18.50 11.29
CA ASN A 339 -8.50 -18.73 10.04
C ASN A 339 -9.40 -18.32 8.87
N LEU A 340 -8.96 -17.31 8.11
CA LEU A 340 -9.77 -16.65 7.11
C LEU A 340 -9.30 -17.05 5.70
N THR A 341 -10.15 -17.76 4.96
CA THR A 341 -9.86 -18.30 3.63
C THR A 341 -10.79 -17.71 2.57
N ILE A 342 -10.41 -17.80 1.30
CA ILE A 342 -11.26 -17.47 0.16
C ILE A 342 -11.69 -18.77 -0.49
N ASP A 343 -12.99 -18.98 -0.68
CA ASP A 343 -13.52 -20.06 -1.51
C ASP A 343 -13.14 -19.81 -2.98
N PRO A 344 -12.30 -20.67 -3.61
CA PRO A 344 -11.87 -20.45 -4.99
C PRO A 344 -13.03 -20.60 -5.99
N SER A 345 -14.14 -21.23 -5.62
CA SER A 345 -15.31 -21.43 -6.48
C SER A 345 -16.32 -20.28 -6.43
N THR A 346 -16.60 -19.71 -5.26
CA THR A 346 -17.57 -18.60 -5.11
C THR A 346 -16.95 -17.22 -4.92
N GLY A 347 -15.70 -17.14 -4.45
CA GLY A 347 -15.08 -15.91 -3.95
C GLY A 347 -15.63 -15.41 -2.62
N SER A 348 -16.35 -16.25 -1.88
CA SER A 348 -16.77 -15.94 -0.51
C SER A 348 -15.57 -16.01 0.44
N LEU A 349 -15.51 -15.09 1.40
CA LEU A 349 -14.62 -15.22 2.56
C LEU A 349 -15.23 -16.20 3.56
N ASN A 350 -14.45 -17.18 4.00
CA ASN A 350 -14.85 -18.21 4.96
C ASN A 350 -13.95 -18.13 6.20
N ALA A 351 -14.54 -17.88 7.37
CA ALA A 351 -13.86 -17.84 8.66
C ALA A 351 -14.01 -19.18 9.39
N ASN A 352 -12.92 -19.75 9.87
CA ASN A 352 -12.91 -20.98 10.67
C ASN A 352 -12.34 -20.72 12.08
N GLY A 353 -13.20 -20.79 13.09
CA GLY A 353 -12.85 -20.62 14.50
C GLY A 353 -12.45 -21.91 15.21
N SER A 354 -12.69 -23.08 14.60
CA SER A 354 -12.28 -24.38 15.15
C SER A 354 -10.78 -24.66 14.92
N THR A 355 -10.15 -23.93 14.00
CA THR A 355 -8.69 -23.92 13.77
C THR A 355 -8.22 -22.46 13.69
N PRO A 356 -8.19 -21.72 14.81
CA PRO A 356 -7.81 -20.31 14.81
C PRO A 356 -6.34 -20.13 14.44
N GLU A 357 -6.00 -18.90 14.04
CA GLU A 357 -4.72 -18.53 13.47
C GLU A 357 -4.04 -17.47 14.33
N LEU A 358 -2.86 -17.81 14.84
CA LEU A 358 -1.90 -16.85 15.40
C LEU A 358 -1.29 -16.09 14.23
N VAL A 359 -1.55 -14.79 14.13
CA VAL A 359 -1.04 -13.95 13.02
C VAL A 359 0.44 -13.57 13.19
N ILE A 360 1.27 -14.51 13.62
CA ILE A 360 2.73 -14.43 13.63
C ILE A 360 3.25 -15.48 12.67
N ASN A 361 4.05 -15.10 11.68
CA ASN A 361 4.74 -16.04 10.78
C ASN A 361 6.11 -16.40 11.38
N SER A 362 6.24 -17.62 11.92
CA SER A 362 7.52 -18.13 12.44
C SER A 362 8.51 -18.36 11.29
N ILE A 363 9.62 -17.62 11.21
CA ILE A 363 10.62 -17.76 10.13
C ILE A 363 11.72 -18.75 10.51
N GLN A 364 11.99 -19.69 9.60
CA GLN A 364 12.68 -20.95 9.85
C GLN A 364 13.21 -21.55 8.54
N GLN A 365 14.17 -22.48 8.61
CA GLN A 365 14.71 -23.16 7.42
C GLN A 365 15.23 -22.15 6.36
N VAL A 366 14.57 -22.06 5.19
CA VAL A 366 15.01 -21.22 4.07
C VAL A 366 14.89 -19.72 4.32
N ASN A 367 14.00 -19.28 5.22
CA ASN A 367 13.82 -17.86 5.59
C ASN A 367 14.29 -17.53 7.02
N GLN A 368 15.04 -18.43 7.67
CA GLN A 368 15.55 -18.22 9.04
C GLN A 368 16.48 -16.99 9.21
N GLY A 369 17.01 -16.45 8.11
CA GLY A 369 17.88 -15.27 8.08
C GLY A 369 17.23 -14.03 7.46
N ASP A 370 15.92 -14.07 7.17
CA ASP A 370 15.19 -12.92 6.64
C ASP A 370 15.06 -11.86 7.73
N LEU A 371 15.05 -10.58 7.33
CA LEU A 371 14.82 -9.48 8.26
C LEU A 371 13.37 -9.53 8.77
N PRO A 372 13.12 -9.59 10.09
CA PRO A 372 11.76 -9.58 10.63
C PRO A 372 10.94 -8.37 10.16
N GLN A 373 9.64 -8.57 10.01
CA GLN A 373 8.71 -7.61 9.43
C GLN A 373 7.53 -7.36 10.35
N LEU A 374 7.04 -6.13 10.41
CA LEU A 374 5.80 -5.73 11.09
C LEU A 374 4.76 -5.37 10.02
N GLY A 375 3.64 -6.08 9.99
CA GLY A 375 2.66 -6.05 8.89
C GLY A 375 1.31 -5.43 9.25
N ARG A 376 0.28 -5.76 8.45
CA ARG A 376 -1.09 -5.21 8.54
C ARG A 376 -1.66 -5.26 9.96
N GLN A 377 -1.57 -6.40 10.65
CA GLN A 377 -2.19 -6.53 11.98
C GLN A 377 -1.38 -5.86 13.10
N PHE A 378 -0.10 -5.50 12.90
CA PHE A 378 0.57 -4.55 13.80
C PHE A 378 -0.08 -3.16 13.68
N LEU A 379 -0.45 -2.76 12.46
CA LEU A 379 -1.19 -1.52 12.17
C LEU A 379 -2.71 -1.57 12.49
N SER A 380 -3.16 -2.63 13.18
CA SER A 380 -4.46 -2.66 13.86
C SER A 380 -4.42 -2.01 15.26
N SER A 381 -3.22 -1.84 15.80
CA SER A 381 -2.96 -1.33 17.16
C SER A 381 -1.94 -0.19 17.19
N ALA A 382 -1.15 -0.01 16.14
CA ALA A 382 -0.33 1.18 15.89
C ALA A 382 -0.89 1.99 14.70
N TYR A 383 -0.80 3.31 14.77
CA TYR A 383 -1.09 4.19 13.64
C TYR A 383 0.21 4.71 13.02
N LEU A 384 0.36 4.61 11.71
CA LEU A 384 1.60 4.89 10.99
C LEU A 384 1.44 6.09 10.04
N MET A 385 2.41 6.99 10.04
CA MET A 385 2.59 8.04 9.03
C MET A 385 4.00 7.97 8.45
N SER A 386 4.16 8.30 7.17
CA SER A 386 5.46 8.42 6.50
C SER A 386 5.45 9.63 5.57
N ASN A 387 6.57 10.35 5.50
CA ASN A 387 6.73 11.57 4.71
C ASN A 387 8.01 11.46 3.87
N GLN A 388 7.84 11.39 2.55
CA GLN A 388 8.95 11.23 1.60
C GLN A 388 9.76 12.51 1.37
N ASP A 389 9.21 13.69 1.73
CA ASP A 389 9.90 14.96 1.55
C ASP A 389 10.86 15.24 2.71
N SER A 390 10.45 14.97 3.95
CA SER A 390 11.30 15.04 5.14
C SER A 390 12.18 13.80 5.35
N ASN A 391 11.93 12.71 4.62
CA ASN A 391 12.56 11.40 4.79
C ASN A 391 12.36 10.81 6.21
N THR A 392 11.14 10.90 6.76
CA THR A 392 10.81 10.41 8.11
C THR A 392 9.56 9.55 8.15
N PHE A 393 9.43 8.69 9.16
CA PHE A 393 8.18 8.03 9.53
C PHE A 393 7.88 8.20 11.03
N THR A 394 6.60 8.14 11.38
CA THR A 394 6.10 8.32 12.74
C THR A 394 5.07 7.22 13.08
N LEU A 395 5.15 6.65 14.28
CA LEU A 395 4.14 5.76 14.86
C LEU A 395 3.49 6.39 16.09
N TRP A 396 2.20 6.13 16.28
CA TRP A 396 1.44 6.33 17.50
C TRP A 396 0.77 5.01 17.93
N ASN A 397 0.24 4.95 19.16
CA ASN A 397 -0.75 3.91 19.47
C ASN A 397 -2.07 4.26 18.75
N ALA A 398 -2.74 3.27 18.17
CA ALA A 398 -3.99 3.48 17.46
C ALA A 398 -5.13 3.83 18.44
N ALA A 399 -5.80 4.94 18.21
CA ALA A 399 -7.06 5.27 18.86
C ALA A 399 -8.25 4.75 18.02
N LEU A 400 -9.32 4.39 18.73
CA LEU A 400 -10.52 3.77 18.17
C LEU A 400 -11.68 4.79 18.00
N GLU A 401 -11.39 6.09 18.05
CA GLU A 401 -12.40 7.15 17.88
C GLU A 401 -12.97 7.13 16.46
N GLU A 402 -14.27 7.37 16.29
CA GLU A 402 -14.95 7.26 14.99
C GLU A 402 -14.92 8.56 14.16
N GLU A 403 -14.93 9.73 14.81
CA GLU A 403 -14.97 11.04 14.15
C GLU A 403 -13.59 11.40 13.54
N GLU A 404 -13.53 11.60 12.23
CA GLU A 404 -12.29 11.91 11.50
C GLU A 404 -11.79 13.34 11.77
N ASN A 405 -10.49 13.50 12.01
CA ASN A 405 -9.85 14.77 12.35
C ASN A 405 -8.54 14.95 11.55
N LEU A 406 -8.67 15.23 10.25
CA LEU A 406 -7.51 15.31 9.35
C LEU A 406 -6.63 16.54 9.60
N VAL A 407 -5.32 16.29 9.67
CA VAL A 407 -4.25 17.27 9.84
C VAL A 407 -3.29 17.16 8.65
N ALA A 408 -3.17 18.22 7.85
CA ALA A 408 -2.17 18.27 6.78
C ALA A 408 -0.75 18.39 7.33
N ILE A 409 0.19 17.80 6.60
CA ILE A 409 1.62 17.79 6.91
C ILE A 409 2.39 18.46 5.78
N ASP A 410 3.30 19.36 6.12
CA ASP A 410 4.20 20.01 5.18
C ASP A 410 5.41 19.14 4.78
N THR A 411 6.24 19.66 3.87
CA THR A 411 7.45 18.99 3.38
C THR A 411 8.56 18.85 4.45
N ASN A 412 8.39 19.47 5.62
CA ASN A 412 9.32 19.45 6.76
C ASN A 412 8.79 18.62 7.95
N ASN A 413 7.73 17.82 7.73
CA ASN A 413 7.01 17.05 8.72
C ASN A 413 6.44 17.89 9.88
N LYS A 414 5.75 18.99 9.54
CA LYS A 414 5.01 19.88 10.46
C LYS A 414 3.52 19.92 10.11
N PRO A 415 2.63 19.91 11.12
CA PRO A 415 1.21 20.24 10.94
C PRO A 415 1.02 21.60 10.26
N VAL A 416 -0.03 21.71 9.44
CA VAL A 416 -0.46 22.99 8.84
C VAL A 416 -1.90 23.28 9.24
N ASP A 417 -2.09 24.36 9.99
CA ASP A 417 -3.39 24.75 10.56
C ASP A 417 -4.25 25.64 9.64
N ILE A 418 -3.71 26.07 8.49
CA ILE A 418 -4.39 26.98 7.55
C ILE A 418 -4.67 26.24 6.24
N TYR A 419 -5.96 26.01 5.97
CA TYR A 419 -6.43 25.32 4.77
C TYR A 419 -6.90 26.28 3.68
N CYS A 420 -6.64 25.93 2.42
CA CYS A 420 -7.10 26.70 1.28
C CYS A 420 -8.62 26.56 1.14
N ALA A 421 -9.31 27.69 0.97
CA ALA A 421 -10.75 27.69 0.71
C ALA A 421 -11.07 26.87 -0.54
N ALA A 422 -12.01 25.94 -0.43
CA ALA A 422 -12.44 25.12 -1.55
C ALA A 422 -12.99 26.01 -2.68
N THR A 423 -12.27 26.05 -3.81
CA THR A 423 -12.72 26.78 -5.00
C THR A 423 -14.08 26.24 -5.43
N PRO A 424 -15.16 27.06 -5.45
CA PRO A 424 -16.48 26.57 -5.79
C PRO A 424 -16.50 26.17 -7.27
N THR A 425 -16.58 24.86 -7.53
CA THR A 425 -16.76 24.29 -8.87
C THR A 425 -18.02 24.90 -9.48
N SER A 426 -17.82 25.88 -10.33
CA SER A 426 -18.90 26.68 -10.91
C SER A 426 -19.58 25.87 -12.00
N THR A 427 -20.54 25.04 -11.59
CA THR A 427 -21.44 24.27 -12.47
C THR A 427 -22.25 25.25 -13.33
N SER A 428 -21.67 25.67 -14.44
CA SER A 428 -22.23 26.63 -15.37
C SER A 428 -23.34 26.00 -16.21
N SER A 429 -24.53 25.93 -15.62
CA SER A 429 -25.79 25.61 -16.28
C SER A 429 -26.18 26.72 -17.27
N SER A 430 -25.46 26.80 -18.39
CA SER A 430 -25.64 27.81 -19.43
C SER A 430 -26.91 27.54 -20.26
N THR A 431 -28.06 27.95 -19.73
CA THR A 431 -29.33 27.93 -20.45
C THR A 431 -29.23 28.76 -21.74
N SER A 432 -29.69 28.21 -22.86
CA SER A 432 -29.46 28.78 -24.18
C SER A 432 -30.29 30.04 -24.47
N SER A 433 -29.63 31.12 -24.93
CA SER A 433 -30.22 32.13 -25.81
C SER A 433 -29.11 32.84 -26.62
N PRO A 434 -29.36 33.25 -27.89
CA PRO A 434 -28.28 33.56 -28.82
C PRO A 434 -27.97 35.06 -28.94
N HIS A 435 -26.69 35.42 -29.10
CA HIS A 435 -26.31 36.69 -29.74
C HIS A 435 -24.99 36.65 -30.53
N SER A 436 -25.09 37.20 -31.74
CA SER A 436 -24.07 37.59 -32.73
C SER A 436 -22.56 37.54 -32.42
N ILE A 437 -21.84 36.77 -33.23
CA ILE A 437 -20.65 37.17 -34.05
C ILE A 437 -19.51 37.95 -33.36
N GLY A 438 -18.33 37.32 -33.26
CA GLY A 438 -17.07 37.97 -32.87
C GLY A 438 -15.83 37.14 -33.21
N ASN A 439 -15.54 36.92 -34.51
CA ASN A 439 -14.48 36.01 -34.94
C ASN A 439 -13.06 36.62 -34.83
N HIS A 440 -12.18 36.04 -34.01
CA HIS A 440 -10.80 36.50 -33.83
C HIS A 440 -9.77 35.34 -33.72
N ASP A 441 -9.43 34.76 -34.87
CA ASP A 441 -8.29 33.84 -35.02
C ASP A 441 -6.94 34.53 -34.69
N LYS A 442 -6.34 34.22 -33.54
CA LYS A 442 -4.95 34.64 -33.24
C LYS A 442 -3.92 33.68 -33.86
N LYS A 443 -3.74 33.78 -35.19
CA LYS A 443 -2.67 33.06 -35.91
C LYS A 443 -1.29 33.63 -35.54
N LEU A 444 -0.40 32.76 -35.06
CA LEU A 444 0.99 33.12 -34.77
C LEU A 444 1.78 33.36 -36.07
N SER A 445 2.73 34.30 -36.04
CA SER A 445 3.52 34.67 -37.22
C SER A 445 4.53 33.59 -37.61
N THR A 446 4.52 33.19 -38.88
CA THR A 446 5.40 32.18 -39.49
C THR A 446 6.89 32.41 -39.20
N GLY A 447 7.31 33.67 -39.04
CA GLY A 447 8.70 34.02 -38.74
C GLY A 447 9.23 33.46 -37.40
N ALA A 448 8.36 33.26 -36.40
CA ALA A 448 8.75 32.68 -35.11
C ALA A 448 9.05 31.17 -35.21
N ILE A 449 8.32 30.46 -36.08
CA ILE A 449 8.41 29.00 -36.23
C ILE A 449 9.75 28.58 -36.85
N VAL A 450 10.24 29.34 -37.84
CA VAL A 450 11.50 29.04 -38.54
C VAL A 450 12.73 29.20 -37.64
N GLY A 451 12.71 30.16 -36.70
CA GLY A 451 13.85 30.41 -35.80
C GLY A 451 14.13 29.26 -34.82
N ILE A 452 13.07 28.62 -34.30
CA ILE A 452 13.18 27.54 -33.30
C ILE A 452 13.71 26.24 -33.93
N ALA A 453 13.34 25.97 -35.19
CA ALA A 453 13.74 24.76 -35.91
C ALA A 453 15.26 24.67 -36.19
N ILE A 454 15.94 25.79 -36.41
CA ILE A 454 17.37 25.81 -36.78
C ILE A 454 18.26 25.72 -35.54
N GLY A 455 17.91 26.40 -34.44
CA GLY A 455 18.71 26.39 -33.21
C GLY A 455 18.73 25.03 -32.49
N SER A 456 17.61 24.31 -32.54
CA SER A 456 17.45 23.00 -31.88
C SER A 456 18.32 21.90 -32.51
N ALA A 457 18.47 21.89 -33.84
CA ALA A 457 19.30 20.91 -34.54
C ALA A 457 20.79 20.96 -34.12
N ALA A 458 21.34 22.16 -33.97
CA ALA A 458 22.73 22.35 -33.56
C ALA A 458 22.99 21.88 -32.11
N ALA A 459 22.07 22.17 -31.19
CA ALA A 459 22.17 21.73 -29.80
C ALA A 459 22.12 20.19 -29.68
N LEU A 460 21.20 19.54 -30.40
CA LEU A 460 21.06 18.08 -30.40
C LEU A 460 22.32 17.36 -30.92
N ALA A 461 22.97 17.90 -31.96
CA ALA A 461 24.21 17.34 -32.49
C ALA A 461 25.36 17.34 -31.46
N ILE A 462 25.50 18.42 -30.68
CA ILE A 462 26.52 18.55 -29.63
C ILE A 462 26.26 17.56 -28.48
N VAL A 463 25.00 17.44 -28.04
CA VAL A 463 24.61 16.49 -26.97
C VAL A 463 24.84 15.05 -27.41
N ALA A 464 24.45 14.69 -28.64
CA ALA A 464 24.65 13.34 -29.18
C ALA A 464 26.13 12.95 -29.25
N ALA A 465 27.01 13.87 -29.70
CA ALA A 465 28.46 13.65 -29.71
C ALA A 465 29.03 13.45 -28.30
N GLY A 466 28.56 14.23 -27.32
CA GLY A 466 28.96 14.08 -25.91
C GLY A 466 28.59 12.71 -25.33
N VAL A 467 27.34 12.26 -25.53
CA VAL A 467 26.87 10.94 -25.07
C VAL A 467 27.66 9.80 -25.72
N PHE A 468 27.91 9.86 -27.03
CA PHE A 468 28.64 8.83 -27.76
C PHE A 468 30.07 8.61 -27.21
N LEU A 469 30.79 9.70 -26.89
CA LEU A 469 32.15 9.65 -26.33
C LEU A 469 32.20 9.11 -24.89
N VAL A 470 31.10 9.16 -24.14
CA VAL A 470 30.99 8.57 -22.79
C VAL A 470 30.63 7.09 -22.87
N VAL A 471 29.67 6.71 -23.71
CA VAL A 471 29.21 5.31 -23.86
C VAL A 471 30.30 4.43 -24.46
N SER A 472 31.03 4.92 -25.46
CA SER A 472 32.14 4.20 -26.11
C SER A 472 33.27 3.79 -25.15
N LYS A 473 33.45 4.51 -24.03
CA LYS A 473 34.47 4.19 -23.02
C LYS A 473 34.07 3.11 -22.00
N LYS A 474 32.79 2.71 -21.91
CA LYS A 474 32.30 1.81 -20.84
C LYS A 474 32.09 0.33 -21.24
N LYS A 475 32.20 -0.06 -22.52
CA LYS A 475 31.96 -1.45 -22.96
C LYS A 475 33.20 -2.37 -22.87
N LYS A 476 33.63 -2.71 -21.64
CA LYS A 476 34.45 -3.92 -21.35
C LYS A 476 34.06 -4.49 -19.98
N LYS A 477 34.02 -5.85 -19.87
CA LYS A 477 33.35 -6.66 -18.82
C LYS A 477 31.81 -6.57 -18.93
N GLY A 478 31.04 -7.64 -18.76
CA GLY A 478 31.38 -9.06 -18.62
C GLY A 478 30.15 -9.84 -18.13
N VAL A 479 29.64 -10.81 -18.90
CA VAL A 479 28.39 -11.52 -18.60
C VAL A 479 28.66 -12.87 -17.94
N VAL A 480 27.91 -13.19 -16.89
CA VAL A 480 27.86 -14.51 -16.25
C VAL A 480 26.40 -14.98 -16.26
N ARG A 481 26.17 -16.26 -16.57
CA ARG A 481 24.88 -16.94 -16.42
C ARG A 481 24.93 -17.89 -15.24
N VAL A 482 23.78 -18.14 -14.62
CA VAL A 482 23.56 -19.24 -13.67
C VAL A 482 22.36 -20.04 -14.18
N ASN A 483 22.43 -21.38 -14.09
CA ASN A 483 21.33 -22.28 -14.44
C ASN A 483 20.58 -22.73 -13.19
N TYR A 484 19.32 -23.13 -13.33
CA TYR A 484 18.47 -23.65 -12.26
C TYR A 484 17.88 -25.00 -12.66
N TYR A 485 17.61 -25.88 -11.69
CA TYR A 485 16.97 -27.19 -11.88
C TYR A 485 15.93 -27.45 -10.77
N PRO A 486 14.67 -27.83 -11.10
CA PRO A 486 13.61 -28.08 -10.11
C PRO A 486 13.14 -29.54 -10.05
N THR A 487 12.67 -30.00 -8.87
CA THR A 487 11.77 -31.17 -8.60
C THR A 487 11.62 -31.33 -7.07
N ALA A 488 10.60 -31.97 -6.46
CA ALA A 488 9.33 -32.57 -6.90
C ALA A 488 8.28 -32.52 -5.74
N ALA A 489 7.05 -32.98 -5.97
CA ALA A 489 5.93 -32.93 -5.01
C ALA A 489 5.68 -34.25 -4.22
N TYR A 490 4.78 -34.21 -3.21
CA TYR A 490 4.24 -35.38 -2.49
C TYR A 490 2.71 -35.26 -2.22
N ARG A 491 2.08 -36.23 -1.54
CA ARG A 491 0.62 -36.47 -1.44
C ARG A 491 0.07 -36.67 -0.01
N ASP A 492 -1.21 -36.36 0.17
CA ASP A 492 -2.13 -36.73 1.29
C ASP A 492 -2.69 -38.18 1.13
N PRO A 493 -3.72 -38.71 1.87
CA PRO A 493 -4.55 -38.21 3.01
C PRO A 493 -4.75 -39.28 4.15
N PRO A 494 -5.85 -39.36 4.97
CA PRO A 494 -6.81 -38.39 5.55
C PRO A 494 -6.58 -38.29 7.11
N SER A 495 -7.42 -38.48 8.15
CA SER A 495 -8.86 -38.75 8.53
C SER A 495 -8.92 -38.78 10.10
N GLU A 496 -9.99 -38.54 10.89
CA GLU A 496 -11.38 -38.06 10.76
C GLU A 496 -12.00 -37.78 12.18
N LEU A 497 -13.07 -36.95 12.29
CA LEU A 497 -13.95 -36.70 13.48
C LEU A 497 -13.29 -36.07 14.74
N GLY A 498 -13.97 -35.30 15.63
CA GLY A 498 -15.35 -34.77 15.71
C GLY A 498 -15.50 -33.78 16.91
N PRO A 499 -16.50 -32.86 16.97
CA PRO A 499 -16.23 -31.48 17.43
C PRO A 499 -16.91 -30.99 18.73
N SER A 500 -16.51 -29.78 19.15
CA SER A 500 -17.23 -28.86 20.06
C SER A 500 -17.55 -27.54 19.32
N HIS A 501 -18.56 -26.78 19.77
CA HIS A 501 -19.18 -25.69 19.00
C HIS A 501 -18.97 -24.28 19.58
N MET A 502 -18.37 -23.38 18.78
CA MET A 502 -18.73 -21.96 18.69
C MET A 502 -18.73 -21.55 17.21
N GLU A 503 -19.58 -20.61 16.82
CA GLU A 503 -19.79 -20.25 15.41
C GLU A 503 -18.90 -19.05 14.99
N PRO A 504 -17.95 -19.22 14.06
CA PRO A 504 -17.05 -18.14 13.65
C PRO A 504 -17.72 -17.13 12.72
N HIS A 505 -17.42 -15.85 12.91
CA HIS A 505 -17.86 -14.79 12.00
C HIS A 505 -16.75 -14.33 11.05
N VAL A 506 -17.12 -14.20 9.78
CA VAL A 506 -16.38 -13.43 8.77
C VAL A 506 -16.51 -11.94 9.11
N PRO A 507 -15.50 -11.09 8.88
CA PRO A 507 -15.61 -9.64 9.08
C PRO A 507 -16.77 -9.01 8.31
N ASN A 508 -17.74 -8.46 9.03
CA ASN A 508 -19.14 -8.47 8.60
C ASN A 508 -19.71 -7.06 8.32
N GLU A 509 -19.11 -6.34 7.38
CA GLU A 509 -19.62 -5.06 6.86
C GLU A 509 -19.96 -5.15 5.37
N LEU A 510 -21.10 -5.80 5.09
CA LEU A 510 -21.81 -5.75 3.80
C LEU A 510 -23.21 -5.16 4.02
N PRO A 511 -23.74 -4.35 3.09
CA PRO A 511 -25.02 -3.67 3.27
C PRO A 511 -26.15 -4.69 3.43
N ALA A 512 -26.92 -4.53 4.51
CA ALA A 512 -28.00 -5.45 4.86
C ALA A 512 -29.02 -5.60 3.72
N LYS A 513 -29.15 -6.82 3.20
CA LYS A 513 -30.19 -7.19 2.23
C LYS A 513 -31.56 -6.90 2.84
N PRO A 514 -32.38 -6.00 2.27
CA PRO A 514 -33.65 -5.61 2.88
C PRO A 514 -34.56 -6.84 3.02
N PRO A 515 -35.22 -7.05 4.17
CA PRO A 515 -36.04 -8.23 4.40
C PRO A 515 -37.22 -8.25 3.43
N SER A 516 -37.34 -9.34 2.66
CA SER A 516 -38.50 -9.58 1.80
C SER A 516 -39.77 -9.69 2.65
N PRO A 517 -40.93 -9.17 2.23
CA PRO A 517 -42.14 -9.17 3.06
C PRO A 517 -42.58 -10.59 3.43
N SER A 518 -42.67 -10.88 4.72
CA SER A 518 -43.20 -12.16 5.20
C SER A 518 -44.69 -12.27 4.86
N HIS A 519 -45.03 -13.25 4.00
CA HIS A 519 -46.42 -13.56 3.71
C HIS A 519 -47.16 -13.93 5.00
N ARG A 520 -48.20 -13.18 5.34
CA ARG A 520 -49.16 -13.60 6.38
C ARG A 520 -49.88 -14.85 5.89
N PHE A 521 -49.70 -15.97 6.59
CA PHE A 521 -50.69 -17.04 6.55
C PHE A 521 -51.93 -16.58 7.31
N ALA A 522 -53.08 -16.59 6.63
CA ALA A 522 -54.39 -16.46 7.24
C ALA A 522 -55.07 -17.83 7.23
N ASN A 523 -55.55 -18.28 8.39
CA ASN A 523 -56.44 -19.41 8.63
C ASN A 523 -56.75 -19.41 10.14
N ILE A 524 -57.97 -19.65 10.64
CA ILE A 524 -59.26 -19.94 10.01
C ILE A 524 -60.34 -19.06 10.68
N GLN A 525 -61.42 -18.77 9.96
CA GLN A 525 -62.56 -17.99 10.44
C GLN A 525 -63.62 -18.91 11.10
N GLU A 526 -64.46 -18.37 11.98
CA GLU A 526 -65.74 -19.02 12.30
C GLU A 526 -66.72 -18.87 11.13
N LEU A 527 -67.54 -19.92 10.94
CA LEU A 527 -68.65 -20.08 9.97
C LEU A 527 -68.24 -20.15 8.48
#